data_AF-A0A645FS66-F1
#
_entry.id   AF-A0A645FS66-F1
#
_cell.length_a   1.000
_cell.length_b   1.000
_cell.length_c   1.000
_cell.angle_alpha   90.00
_cell.angle_beta   90.00
_cell.angle_gamma   90.00
#
_symmetry.space_group_name_H-M   'P 1'
#
loop_
_entity.id
_entity.type
_entity.pdbx_description
1 polymer ?
#
loop_
_entity_poly.entity_id
_entity_poly.type
_entity_poly.pdbx_seq_one_letter_code
_entity_poly.pdbx_strand_id
1 'polypeptide(L)'
;MDYIGIDIGSTAAKVAVLGEHNIKFVMPTGWSSKETAEAIRNQLINSGVDMQTCRVVSTGYGRSAVTYAQKKLTEITCHAAGAMQFSKDCTVIDVGGQDTKVICVENGSVFDFLMNDKCSAGTGKFIEVMANRLGYDIDELFEHAALGIPLAISSLCTVFAESEIINYIG
;
A
#
# COMPACT_ATOMS: atom_id res chain seq x y z
N MET A 1 1.26 14.00 -23.61
CA MET A 1 2.38 13.46 -22.82
C MET A 1 1.81 12.79 -21.57
N ASP A 2 2.27 11.58 -21.25
CA ASP A 2 1.82 10.83 -20.08
C ASP A 2 2.70 11.04 -18.84
N TYR A 3 2.06 11.07 -17.67
CA TYR A 3 2.67 11.07 -16.35
C TYR A 3 2.30 9.77 -15.63
N ILE A 4 3.30 9.02 -15.20
CA ILE A 4 3.14 7.67 -14.64
C ILE A 4 3.63 7.68 -13.20
N GLY A 5 2.74 7.32 -12.28
CA GLY A 5 3.07 6.98 -10.89
C GLY A 5 3.10 5.47 -10.73
N ILE A 6 4.22 4.93 -10.22
CA ILE A 6 4.39 3.51 -9.93
C ILE A 6 4.71 3.36 -8.45
N ASP A 7 3.80 2.80 -7.67
CA ASP A 7 3.99 2.49 -6.25
C ASP A 7 4.14 0.98 -6.07
N ILE A 8 5.36 0.50 -5.83
CA ILE A 8 5.61 -0.92 -5.54
C ILE A 8 5.74 -1.09 -4.03
N GLY A 9 4.63 -1.40 -3.36
CA GLY A 9 4.59 -1.68 -1.93
C GLY A 9 4.99 -3.13 -1.60
N SER A 10 4.93 -3.52 -0.32
CA SER A 10 5.27 -4.88 0.13
C SER A 10 4.33 -5.95 -0.43
N THR A 11 3.04 -5.61 -0.60
CA THR A 11 1.98 -6.56 -0.93
C THR A 11 1.44 -6.34 -2.34
N ALA A 12 1.22 -5.07 -2.71
CA ALA A 12 0.66 -4.69 -3.99
C ALA A 12 1.48 -3.59 -4.66
N ALA A 13 1.58 -3.70 -5.99
CA ALA A 13 2.06 -2.66 -6.87
C ALA A 13 0.87 -1.95 -7.52
N LYS A 14 0.87 -0.62 -7.47
CA LYS A 14 -0.20 0.25 -7.98
C LYS A 14 0.38 1.16 -9.05
N VAL A 15 -0.35 1.31 -10.15
CA VAL A 15 0.08 2.13 -11.29
C VAL A 15 -1.04 3.07 -11.68
N ALA A 16 -0.71 4.35 -11.86
CA ALA A 16 -1.60 5.36 -12.39
C ALA A 16 -0.90 6.12 -13.52
N VAL A 17 -1.56 6.20 -14.68
CA VAL A 17 -1.15 6.98 -15.84
C VAL A 17 -2.17 8.10 -16.03
N LEU A 18 -1.68 9.33 -16.11
CA LEU A 18 -2.47 10.53 -16.37
C LEU A 18 -1.89 11.27 -17.57
N GLY A 19 -2.72 11.70 -18.51
CA GLY A 19 -2.28 12.45 -19.69
C GLY A 19 -3.09 12.10 -20.93
N GLU A 20 -2.41 11.62 -21.97
CA GLU A 20 -3.04 11.09 -23.18
C GLU A 20 -3.76 9.78 -22.89
N HIS A 21 -3.21 9.00 -21.95
CA HIS A 21 -3.85 7.82 -21.40
C HIS A 21 -4.38 8.10 -19.98
N ASN A 22 -5.43 7.37 -19.60
CA ASN A 22 -5.98 7.33 -18.25
C ASN A 22 -6.08 5.87 -17.79
N ILE A 23 -4.94 5.30 -17.42
CA ILE A 23 -4.80 3.88 -17.07
C ILE A 23 -4.57 3.77 -15.57
N LYS A 24 -5.29 2.86 -14.91
CA LYS A 24 -5.09 2.53 -13.50
C LYS A 24 -5.19 1.04 -13.32
N PHE A 25 -4.22 0.44 -12.64
CA PHE A 25 -4.28 -0.97 -12.30
C PHE A 25 -3.48 -1.27 -11.04
N VAL A 26 -3.79 -2.41 -10.44
CA VAL A 26 -3.14 -2.97 -9.26
C VAL A 26 -2.76 -4.41 -9.58
N MET A 27 -1.60 -4.84 -9.12
CA MET A 27 -1.15 -6.22 -9.18
C MET A 27 -0.38 -6.60 -7.91
N PRO A 28 -0.27 -7.88 -7.56
CA PRO A 28 0.60 -8.31 -6.46
C PRO A 28 2.06 -7.90 -6.71
N THR A 29 2.78 -7.47 -5.67
CA THR A 29 4.21 -7.16 -5.81
C THR A 29 5.05 -8.42 -6.07
N GLY A 30 4.57 -9.59 -5.63
CA GLY A 30 5.30 -10.84 -5.70
C GLY A 30 6.59 -10.82 -4.87
N TRP A 31 7.47 -11.78 -5.12
CA TRP A 31 8.73 -11.94 -4.40
C TRP A 31 9.88 -11.04 -4.89
N SER A 32 9.73 -10.39 -6.06
CA SER A 32 10.79 -9.70 -6.78
C SER A 32 10.26 -8.40 -7.36
N SER A 33 10.59 -7.28 -6.71
CA SER A 33 10.19 -5.96 -7.21
C SER A 33 10.78 -5.65 -8.60
N LYS A 34 11.86 -6.32 -9.01
CA LYS A 34 12.43 -6.19 -10.37
C LYS A 34 11.53 -6.83 -11.42
N GLU A 35 11.08 -8.05 -11.18
CA GLU A 35 10.15 -8.74 -12.09
C GLU A 35 8.84 -7.96 -12.20
N THR A 36 8.31 -7.47 -11.09
CA THR A 36 7.10 -6.63 -11.07
C THR A 36 7.29 -5.31 -11.80
N ALA A 37 8.44 -4.65 -11.65
CA ALA A 37 8.73 -3.43 -12.40
C ALA A 37 8.77 -3.65 -13.92
N GLU A 38 9.33 -4.78 -14.39
CA GLU A 38 9.33 -5.13 -15.81
C GLU A 38 7.94 -5.57 -16.30
N ALA A 39 7.17 -6.30 -15.49
CA ALA A 39 5.78 -6.64 -15.81
C ALA A 39 4.92 -5.38 -16.00
N ILE A 40 5.05 -4.40 -15.09
CA ILE A 40 4.39 -3.08 -15.21
C ILE A 40 4.81 -2.39 -16.51
N ARG A 41 6.12 -2.38 -16.83
CA ARG A 41 6.64 -1.75 -18.05
C ARG A 41 6.02 -2.37 -19.30
N ASN A 42 5.99 -3.70 -19.37
CA ASN A 42 5.43 -4.43 -20.50
C ASN A 42 3.93 -4.18 -20.64
N GLN A 43 3.19 -4.14 -19.53
CA GLN A 43 1.77 -3.84 -19.55
C GLN A 43 1.48 -2.41 -20.04
N LEU A 44 2.29 -1.43 -19.65
CA LEU A 44 2.18 -0.05 -20.13
C LEU A 44 2.45 0.04 -21.64
N ILE A 45 3.51 -0.61 -22.14
CA ILE A 45 3.82 -0.67 -23.58
C ILE A 45 2.68 -1.32 -24.35
N ASN A 46 2.15 -2.45 -23.86
CA ASN A 46 1.03 -3.14 -24.49
C ASN A 46 -0.27 -2.33 -24.47
N SER A 47 -0.39 -1.37 -23.54
CA SER A 47 -1.51 -0.44 -23.45
C SER A 47 -1.34 0.81 -24.33
N GLY A 48 -0.27 0.88 -25.13
CA GLY A 48 0.00 1.99 -26.05
C GLY A 48 0.79 3.15 -25.45
N VAL A 49 1.26 3.03 -24.20
CA VAL A 49 2.06 4.09 -23.55
C VAL A 49 3.46 4.13 -24.15
N ASP A 50 3.84 5.30 -24.68
CA ASP A 50 5.20 5.54 -25.15
C ASP A 50 6.14 5.83 -23.98
N MET A 51 6.91 4.81 -23.61
CA MET A 51 7.88 4.89 -22.51
C MET A 51 9.03 5.88 -22.76
N GLN A 52 9.26 6.34 -23.99
CA GLN A 52 10.32 7.31 -24.30
C GLN A 52 9.89 8.76 -24.03
N THR A 53 8.60 9.05 -24.19
CA THR A 53 8.05 10.41 -24.05
C THR A 53 7.32 10.64 -22.73
N CYS A 54 7.04 9.60 -21.95
CA CYS A 54 6.41 9.73 -20.63
C CYS A 54 7.32 10.27 -19.53
N ARG A 55 6.72 10.76 -18.43
CA ARG A 55 7.41 11.05 -17.15
C ARG A 55 7.00 10.01 -16.11
N VAL A 56 7.96 9.25 -15.61
CA VAL A 56 7.75 8.20 -14.61
C VAL A 56 8.33 8.60 -13.26
N VAL A 57 7.51 8.50 -12.23
CA VAL A 57 7.90 8.60 -10.82
C VAL A 57 7.61 7.25 -10.17
N SER A 58 8.60 6.68 -9.49
CA SER A 58 8.40 5.48 -8.68
C SER A 58 8.49 5.77 -7.18
N THR A 59 7.71 5.01 -6.41
CA THR A 59 7.59 5.07 -4.97
C THR A 59 7.36 3.67 -4.38
N GLY A 60 7.24 3.58 -3.06
CA GLY A 60 7.12 2.33 -2.32
C GLY A 60 8.49 1.69 -2.02
N TYR A 61 8.44 0.55 -1.33
CA TYR A 61 9.59 -0.33 -1.05
C TYR A 61 10.38 -0.70 -2.31
N GLY A 62 9.66 -1.03 -3.38
CA GLY A 62 10.23 -1.47 -4.66
C GLY A 62 10.66 -0.34 -5.60
N ARG A 63 10.56 0.95 -5.21
CA ARG A 63 10.83 2.10 -6.10
C ARG A 63 12.16 2.02 -6.85
N SER A 64 13.19 1.47 -6.21
CA SER A 64 14.54 1.36 -6.75
C SER A 64 14.63 0.38 -7.91
N ALA A 65 13.73 -0.62 -7.95
CA ALA A 65 13.65 -1.63 -9.00
C ALA A 65 13.09 -1.07 -10.32
N VAL A 66 12.36 0.05 -10.26
CA VAL A 66 11.88 0.77 -11.44
C VAL A 66 13.02 1.58 -12.05
N THR A 67 13.85 0.92 -12.86
CA THR A 67 15.07 1.51 -13.45
C THR A 67 14.78 2.60 -14.48
N TYR A 68 13.60 2.56 -15.09
CA TYR A 68 13.12 3.54 -16.08
C TYR A 68 12.39 4.74 -15.47
N ALA A 69 12.33 4.84 -14.13
CA ALA A 69 11.78 6.02 -13.45
C ALA A 69 12.78 7.19 -13.46
N GLN A 70 12.34 8.38 -13.89
CA GLN A 70 13.19 9.59 -13.85
C GLN A 70 13.29 10.17 -12.43
N LYS A 71 12.31 9.91 -11.57
CA LYS A 71 12.38 10.24 -10.13
C LYS A 71 11.95 9.07 -9.29
N LYS A 72 12.66 8.88 -8.18
CA LYS A 72 12.35 7.89 -7.15
C LYS A 72 12.10 8.65 -5.86
N LEU A 73 10.86 8.66 -5.40
CA LEU A 73 10.43 9.38 -4.20
C LEU A 73 10.02 8.40 -3.11
N THR A 74 10.02 8.87 -1.87
CA THR A 74 9.48 8.07 -0.77
C THR A 74 7.96 8.03 -0.84
N GLU A 75 7.37 6.95 -0.35
CA GLU A 75 5.91 6.86 -0.23
C GLU A 75 5.35 7.93 0.70
N ILE A 76 6.10 8.36 1.72
CA ILE A 76 5.70 9.50 2.57
C ILE A 76 5.48 10.76 1.72
N THR A 77 6.45 11.08 0.84
CA THR A 77 6.32 12.23 -0.08
C THR A 77 5.16 12.08 -1.04
N CYS A 78 4.97 10.88 -1.62
CA CYS A 78 3.92 10.63 -2.60
C CYS A 78 2.50 10.62 -1.97
N HIS A 79 2.33 9.99 -0.81
CA HIS A 79 1.06 9.97 -0.08
C HIS A 79 0.69 11.37 0.42
N ALA A 80 1.66 12.13 0.96
CA ALA A 80 1.43 13.54 1.30
C ALA A 80 1.05 14.37 0.06
N ALA A 81 1.75 14.20 -1.07
CA ALA A 81 1.42 14.90 -2.31
C ALA A 81 0.01 14.58 -2.82
N GLY A 82 -0.41 13.32 -2.71
CA GLY A 82 -1.77 12.90 -3.01
C GLY A 82 -2.80 13.51 -2.06
N ALA A 83 -2.54 13.46 -0.75
CA ALA A 83 -3.43 14.03 0.27
C ALA A 83 -3.59 15.55 0.13
N MET A 84 -2.54 16.26 -0.28
CA MET A 84 -2.57 17.70 -0.56
C MET A 84 -3.50 18.11 -1.71
N GLN A 85 -3.96 17.18 -2.53
CA GLN A 85 -5.01 17.44 -3.51
C GLN A 85 -6.38 17.63 -2.86
N PHE A 86 -6.56 17.16 -1.62
CA PHE A 86 -7.81 17.26 -0.86
C PHE A 86 -7.74 18.37 0.21
N SER A 87 -6.64 18.46 0.97
CA SER A 87 -6.43 19.49 1.98
C SER A 87 -4.96 19.84 2.14
N LYS A 88 -4.65 21.13 2.34
CA LYS A 88 -3.28 21.61 2.60
C LYS A 88 -2.78 21.30 4.01
N ASP A 89 -3.70 21.04 4.93
CA ASP A 89 -3.44 20.63 6.31
C ASP A 89 -4.24 19.35 6.59
N CYS A 90 -3.54 18.24 6.82
CA CYS A 90 -4.18 16.95 7.08
C CYS A 90 -3.21 15.95 7.73
N THR A 91 -3.79 14.91 8.34
CA THR A 91 -3.05 13.73 8.77
C THR A 91 -3.41 12.56 7.86
N VAL A 92 -2.40 11.97 7.22
CA VAL A 92 -2.55 10.74 6.45
C VAL A 92 -2.22 9.55 7.34
N ILE A 93 -3.16 8.63 7.49
CA ILE A 93 -2.93 7.34 8.13
C ILE A 93 -2.90 6.29 7.01
N ASP A 94 -1.70 5.84 6.66
CA ASP A 94 -1.45 4.80 5.66
C ASP A 94 -1.25 3.46 6.37
N VAL A 95 -2.27 2.61 6.35
CA VAL A 95 -2.20 1.24 6.88
C VAL A 95 -1.85 0.30 5.73
N GLY A 96 -0.56 0.03 5.57
CA GLY A 96 -0.03 -0.83 4.53
C GLY A 96 -0.11 -2.31 4.89
N GLY A 97 0.45 -3.15 4.01
CA GLY A 97 0.49 -4.60 4.24
C GLY A 97 1.45 -5.02 5.34
N GLN A 98 2.63 -4.40 5.43
CA GLN A 98 3.67 -4.76 6.40
C GLN A 98 4.05 -3.64 7.36
N ASP A 99 3.62 -2.41 7.08
CA ASP A 99 3.89 -1.24 7.90
C ASP A 99 2.65 -0.35 8.01
N THR A 100 2.70 0.57 8.96
CA THR A 100 1.69 1.63 9.12
C THR A 100 2.39 2.96 9.32
N LYS A 101 1.88 4.01 8.68
CA LYS A 101 2.46 5.35 8.70
C LYS A 101 1.42 6.38 9.10
N VAL A 102 1.86 7.35 9.89
CA VAL A 102 1.11 8.56 10.19
C VAL A 102 1.93 9.72 9.64
N ILE A 103 1.39 10.47 8.69
CA ILE A 103 2.06 11.57 8.01
C ILE A 103 1.28 12.85 8.29
N CYS A 104 1.89 13.79 9.00
CA CYS A 104 1.31 15.09 9.28
C CYS A 104 1.73 16.07 8.18
N VAL A 105 0.75 16.64 7.50
CA VAL A 105 0.93 17.67 6.48
C VAL A 105 0.45 18.99 7.04
N GLU A 106 1.33 19.99 7.05
CA GLU A 106 1.02 21.36 7.44
C GLU A 106 1.55 22.34 6.39
N ASN A 107 0.76 23.37 6.08
CA ASN A 107 1.08 24.42 5.12
C ASN A 107 1.51 23.88 3.75
N GLY A 108 0.93 22.75 3.31
CA GLY A 108 1.27 22.12 2.04
C GLY A 108 2.66 21.47 2.01
N SER A 109 3.16 21.02 3.17
CA SER A 109 4.41 20.28 3.28
C SER A 109 4.33 19.21 4.36
N VAL A 110 5.15 18.16 4.26
CA VAL A 110 5.26 17.16 5.33
C VAL A 110 5.92 17.83 6.53
N PHE A 111 5.18 17.96 7.62
CA PHE A 111 5.65 18.52 8.88
C PHE A 111 6.35 17.46 9.72
N ASP A 112 5.72 16.29 9.88
CA ASP A 112 6.24 15.18 10.66
C ASP A 112 5.71 13.84 10.12
N PHE A 113 6.38 12.74 10.45
CA PHE A 113 5.86 11.40 10.18
C PHE A 113 6.32 10.39 11.23
N LEU A 114 5.44 9.43 11.52
CA LEU A 114 5.73 8.25 12.33
C LEU A 114 5.48 6.99 11.50
N MET A 115 6.28 5.96 11.72
CA MET A 115 6.17 4.69 11.01
C MET A 115 6.42 3.52 11.97
N ASN A 116 5.55 2.52 11.90
CA ASN A 116 5.78 1.20 12.47
C ASN A 116 6.03 0.20 11.33
N ASP A 117 7.28 -0.22 11.16
CA ASP A 117 7.73 -1.16 10.12
C ASP A 117 8.29 -2.47 10.69
N LYS A 118 8.34 -2.63 12.02
CA LYS A 118 8.93 -3.79 12.70
C LYS A 118 7.90 -4.79 13.22
N CYS A 119 6.64 -4.39 13.31
CA CYS A 119 5.59 -5.18 13.92
C CYS A 119 4.42 -5.37 12.96
N SER A 120 3.95 -6.61 12.82
CA SER A 120 2.75 -6.91 12.04
C SER A 120 1.47 -6.45 12.73
N ALA A 121 1.50 -6.19 14.04
CA ALA A 121 0.35 -5.66 14.75
C ALA A 121 0.03 -4.25 14.23
N GLY A 122 -1.25 -4.02 13.92
CA GLY A 122 -1.71 -2.75 13.37
C GLY A 122 -1.41 -2.53 11.89
N THR A 123 -1.11 -3.60 11.12
CA THR A 123 -0.93 -3.56 9.66
C THR A 123 -1.88 -4.55 8.97
N GLY A 124 -1.96 -4.50 7.64
CA GLY A 124 -2.71 -5.46 6.85
C GLY A 124 -2.28 -6.92 7.07
N LYS A 125 -1.02 -7.17 7.48
CA LYS A 125 -0.56 -8.53 7.79
C LYS A 125 -1.26 -9.12 9.00
N PHE A 126 -1.62 -8.31 9.99
CA PHE A 126 -2.44 -8.78 11.12
C PHE A 126 -3.79 -9.30 10.61
N ILE A 127 -4.48 -8.50 9.77
CA ILE A 127 -5.78 -8.87 9.19
C ILE A 127 -5.66 -10.13 8.34
N GLU A 128 -4.62 -10.24 7.52
CA GLU A 128 -4.35 -11.42 6.69
C GLU A 128 -4.14 -12.69 7.54
N VAL A 129 -3.38 -12.59 8.65
CA VAL A 129 -3.16 -13.74 9.56
C VAL A 129 -4.48 -14.16 10.21
N MET A 130 -5.30 -13.21 10.68
CA MET A 130 -6.58 -13.54 11.31
C MET A 130 -7.58 -14.14 10.34
N ALA A 131 -7.71 -13.59 9.12
CA ALA A 131 -8.58 -14.14 8.08
C ALA A 131 -8.22 -15.60 7.80
N ASN A 132 -6.94 -15.87 7.51
CA ASN A 132 -6.46 -17.22 7.24
C ASN A 132 -6.71 -18.17 8.43
N ARG A 133 -6.53 -17.70 9.67
CA ARG A 133 -6.71 -18.55 10.85
C ARG A 133 -8.18 -18.91 11.09
N LEU A 134 -9.08 -18.02 10.74
CA LEU A 134 -10.53 -18.22 10.79
C LEU A 134 -11.06 -19.03 9.60
N GLY A 135 -10.22 -19.32 8.61
CA GLY A 135 -10.63 -20.00 7.38
C GLY A 135 -11.43 -19.10 6.45
N TYR A 136 -11.25 -17.78 6.57
CA TYR A 136 -11.90 -16.77 5.74
C TYR A 136 -10.93 -16.14 4.76
N ASP A 137 -11.45 -15.68 3.64
CA ASP A 137 -10.79 -14.61 2.90
C ASP A 137 -11.01 -13.24 3.59
N ILE A 138 -10.39 -12.19 3.04
CA ILE A 138 -10.45 -10.84 3.65
C ILE A 138 -11.86 -10.26 3.58
N ASP A 139 -12.60 -10.53 2.50
CA ASP A 139 -13.94 -9.98 2.30
C ASP A 139 -14.93 -10.67 3.26
N GLU A 140 -14.87 -12.00 3.38
CA GLU A 140 -15.61 -12.80 4.35
C GLU A 140 -15.33 -12.35 5.80
N LEU A 141 -14.06 -12.09 6.14
CA LEU A 141 -13.69 -11.58 7.46
C LEU A 141 -14.39 -10.25 7.76
N PHE A 142 -14.44 -9.33 6.80
CA PHE A 142 -15.10 -8.03 6.98
C PHE A 142 -16.61 -8.13 7.03
N GLU A 143 -17.23 -9.01 6.24
CA GLU A 143 -18.66 -9.29 6.32
C GLU A 143 -19.05 -9.82 7.70
N HIS A 144 -18.30 -10.79 8.23
CA HIS A 144 -18.51 -11.30 9.58
C HIS A 144 -18.25 -10.24 10.66
N ALA A 145 -17.20 -9.43 10.53
CA ALA A 145 -16.89 -8.36 11.47
C ALA A 145 -18.00 -7.29 11.53
N ALA A 146 -18.66 -7.00 10.41
CA ALA A 146 -19.76 -6.03 10.35
C ALA A 146 -21.02 -6.49 11.10
N LEU A 147 -21.23 -7.80 11.22
CA LEU A 147 -22.36 -8.41 11.92
C LEU A 147 -22.03 -8.81 13.37
N GLY A 148 -20.75 -8.97 13.67
CA GLY A 148 -20.26 -9.46 14.96
C GLY A 148 -20.42 -8.46 16.10
N ILE A 149 -20.37 -8.98 17.33
CA ILE A 149 -20.25 -8.19 18.54
C ILE A 149 -18.75 -8.12 18.89
N PRO A 150 -18.17 -6.92 19.11
CA PRO A 150 -16.75 -6.79 19.44
C PRO A 150 -16.38 -7.57 20.70
N LEU A 151 -15.31 -8.37 20.60
CA LEU A 151 -14.66 -9.01 21.73
C LEU A 151 -13.34 -8.29 22.02
N ALA A 152 -13.01 -8.16 23.30
CA ALA A 152 -11.73 -7.58 23.70
C ALA A 152 -10.61 -8.58 23.41
N ILE A 153 -9.57 -8.13 22.69
CA ILE A 153 -8.32 -8.85 22.53
C ILE A 153 -7.29 -8.10 23.37
N SER A 154 -6.76 -8.78 24.39
CA SER A 154 -5.79 -8.21 25.32
C SER A 154 -4.36 -8.24 24.77
N SER A 155 -4.07 -9.19 23.88
CA SER A 155 -2.75 -9.38 23.29
C SER A 155 -2.44 -8.37 22.19
N LEU A 156 -1.32 -7.64 22.36
CA LEU A 156 -0.82 -6.69 21.35
C LEU A 156 -0.02 -7.37 20.23
N CYS A 157 0.67 -8.47 20.53
CA CYS A 157 1.48 -9.19 19.56
C CYS A 157 0.58 -10.07 18.68
N THR A 158 0.74 -9.98 17.35
CA THR A 158 -0.03 -10.77 16.37
C THR A 158 -0.07 -12.27 16.70
N VAL A 159 1.06 -12.86 17.13
CA VAL A 159 1.14 -14.30 17.47
C VAL A 159 0.33 -14.64 18.72
N PHE A 160 0.32 -13.77 19.73
CA PHE A 160 -0.45 -14.00 20.95
C PHE A 160 -1.93 -13.68 20.73
N ALA A 161 -2.24 -12.64 19.94
CA ALA A 161 -3.60 -12.33 19.52
C ALA A 161 -4.22 -13.48 18.71
N GLU A 162 -3.46 -14.11 17.82
CA GLU A 162 -3.90 -15.32 17.10
C GLU A 162 -4.31 -16.42 18.08
N SER A 163 -3.48 -16.68 19.09
CA SER A 163 -3.75 -17.70 20.11
C SER A 163 -5.00 -17.36 20.94
N GLU A 164 -5.16 -16.09 21.31
CA GLU A 164 -6.34 -15.60 22.05
C GLU A 164 -7.63 -15.73 21.23
N ILE A 165 -7.59 -15.39 19.94
CA ILE A 165 -8.73 -15.52 19.02
C ILE A 165 -9.15 -16.97 18.86
N ILE A 166 -8.21 -17.91 18.69
CA ILE A 166 -8.53 -19.33 18.58
C ILE A 166 -9.27 -19.83 19.84
N ASN A 167 -8.81 -19.41 21.03
CA ASN A 167 -9.45 -19.80 22.28
C ASN A 167 -10.92 -19.33 22.40
N TYR A 168 -11.29 -18.22 21.74
CA TYR A 168 -12.68 -17.77 21.70
C TYR A 168 -13.59 -18.65 20.82
N ILE A 169 -13.01 -19.41 19.90
CA ILE A 169 -13.73 -20.13 18.85
C ILE A 169 -13.80 -21.64 19.14
N GLY A 170 -12.81 -22.18 19.86
CA GLY A 170 -12.75 -23.59 20.29
C GLY A 170 -11.70 -24.38 19.53
#